data_AF-A0A074ITK9-F1
#
_entry.id   AF-A0A074ITK9-F1
#
_cell.length_a   1.000
_cell.length_b   1.000
_cell.length_c   1.000
_cell.angle_alpha   90.00
_cell.angle_beta   90.00
_cell.angle_gamma   90.00
#
_symmetry.space_group_name_H-M   'P 1'
#
loop_
_entity.id
_entity.type
_entity.pdbx_description
1 polymer ?
#
loop_
_entity_poly.entity_id
_entity_poly.type
_entity_poly.pdbx_seq_one_letter_code
_entity_poly.pdbx_strand_id
1 'polypeptide(L)'
;MVFLLLLVIKFGFSYTKAFSDINSTYKVVSMQYREIYQAKENGQSTIILKRYPKPKTLFNAYNGTSNLGESRDEWFNRWMAVYFGIDSIESRE
;
A
#
# COMPACT_ATOMS: atom_id res chain seq x y z
N MET A 1 6.78 37.41 -14.41
CA MET A 1 7.17 36.91 -13.08
C MET A 1 5.99 36.41 -12.24
N VAL A 2 4.90 37.18 -12.06
CA VAL A 2 3.75 36.76 -11.22
C VAL A 2 3.09 35.44 -11.69
N PHE A 3 2.89 35.25 -12.99
CA PHE A 3 2.36 33.99 -13.54
C PHE A 3 3.25 32.78 -13.23
N LEU A 4 4.57 32.92 -13.34
CA LEU A 4 5.51 31.87 -13.00
C LEU A 4 5.42 31.51 -11.51
N LEU A 5 5.32 32.52 -10.63
CA LEU A 5 5.14 32.30 -9.20
C LEU A 5 3.86 31.54 -8.89
N LEU A 6 2.73 31.88 -9.53
CA LEU A 6 1.47 31.17 -9.36
C LEU A 6 1.55 29.71 -9.83
N LEU A 7 2.25 29.46 -10.95
CA LEU A 7 2.49 28.10 -11.45
C LEU A 7 3.33 27.28 -10.49
N VAL A 8 4.41 27.85 -9.95
CA VAL A 8 5.29 27.18 -8.97
C VAL A 8 4.51 26.84 -7.69
N ILE A 9 3.68 27.76 -7.19
CA ILE A 9 2.84 27.51 -6.01
C ILE A 9 1.84 26.37 -6.29
N LYS A 10 1.12 26.43 -7.42
CA LYS A 10 0.18 25.37 -7.82
C LYS A 10 0.88 24.02 -7.98
N PHE A 11 2.06 24.01 -8.59
CA PHE A 11 2.88 22.81 -8.72
C PHE A 11 3.28 22.26 -7.36
N GLY A 12 3.78 23.10 -6.44
CA GLY A 12 4.16 22.68 -5.09
C GLY A 12 3.01 22.01 -4.34
N PHE A 13 1.81 22.60 -4.39
CA PHE A 13 0.61 21.97 -3.80
C PHE A 13 0.22 20.65 -4.47
N SER A 14 0.32 20.55 -5.80
CA SER A 14 0.03 19.30 -6.51
C SER A 14 1.05 18.21 -6.18
N TYR A 15 2.33 18.56 -6.18
CA TYR A 15 3.44 17.65 -5.89
C TYR A 15 3.36 17.12 -4.47
N THR A 16 3.16 17.99 -3.48
CA THR A 16 3.03 17.60 -2.08
C THR A 16 1.85 16.66 -1.83
N LYS A 17 0.72 16.87 -2.51
CA LYS A 17 -0.43 15.94 -2.46
C LYS A 17 -0.08 14.57 -3.04
N ALA A 18 0.53 14.52 -4.22
CA ALA A 18 0.94 13.27 -4.87
C ALA A 18 1.98 12.53 -4.01
N PHE A 19 2.99 13.22 -3.51
CA PHE A 19 4.02 12.66 -2.64
C PHE A 19 3.43 12.09 -1.35
N SER A 20 2.55 12.84 -0.68
CA SER A 20 1.91 12.38 0.56
C SER A 20 1.08 11.11 0.34
N ASP A 21 0.33 11.06 -0.76
CA ASP A 21 -0.47 9.90 -1.15
C ASP A 21 0.41 8.66 -1.42
N ILE A 22 1.46 8.79 -2.24
CA ILE A 22 2.42 7.72 -2.52
C ILE A 22 3.12 7.23 -1.24
N ASN A 23 3.56 8.17 -0.40
CA ASN A 23 4.25 7.85 0.85
C ASN A 23 3.33 7.12 1.84
N SER A 24 2.03 7.41 1.83
CA SER A 24 1.06 6.73 2.69
C SER A 24 0.94 5.24 2.35
N THR A 25 0.87 4.89 1.06
CA THR A 25 0.86 3.50 0.60
C THR A 25 2.21 2.83 0.79
N TYR A 26 3.32 3.54 0.54
CA TYR A 26 4.68 3.01 0.72
C TYR A 26 4.90 2.54 2.16
N LYS A 27 4.56 3.36 3.16
CA LYS A 27 4.74 3.00 4.57
C LYS A 27 4.01 1.71 4.95
N VAL A 28 2.78 1.54 4.47
CA VAL A 28 1.99 0.34 4.77
C VAL A 28 2.59 -0.88 4.08
N VAL A 29 2.95 -0.79 2.79
CA VAL A 29 3.54 -1.92 2.07
C VAL A 29 4.89 -2.31 2.65
N SER A 30 5.77 -1.35 2.99
CA SER A 30 7.02 -1.65 3.69
C SER A 30 6.78 -2.38 5.03
N MET A 31 5.72 -2.00 5.75
CA MET A 31 5.34 -2.67 7.00
C MET A 31 4.83 -4.09 6.75
N GLN A 32 3.97 -4.30 5.73
CA GLN A 32 3.48 -5.62 5.35
C GLN A 32 4.62 -6.59 5.05
N TYR A 33 5.60 -6.17 4.24
CA TYR A 33 6.79 -7.00 3.96
C TYR A 33 7.52 -7.38 5.24
N ARG A 34 7.76 -6.41 6.14
CA ARG A 34 8.41 -6.68 7.42
C ARG A 34 7.62 -7.67 8.28
N GLU A 35 6.32 -7.48 8.42
CA GLU A 35 5.44 -8.36 9.19
C GLU A 35 5.41 -9.79 8.61
N ILE A 36 5.37 -9.91 7.28
CA ILE A 36 5.46 -11.20 6.57
C ILE A 36 6.77 -11.92 6.88
N TYR A 37 7.92 -11.25 6.75
CA TYR A 37 9.21 -11.89 7.01
C TYR A 37 9.35 -12.30 8.48
N GLN A 38 8.91 -11.46 9.41
CA GLN A 38 8.88 -11.80 10.83
C GLN A 38 7.97 -12.99 11.13
N ALA A 39 6.80 -13.06 10.49
CA ALA A 39 5.89 -14.20 10.63
C ALA A 39 6.53 -15.50 10.14
N LYS A 40 7.26 -15.45 9.02
CA LYS A 40 8.00 -16.60 8.48
C LYS A 40 9.11 -17.07 9.42
N GLU A 41 9.90 -16.14 9.97
CA GLU A 41 10.95 -16.46 10.94
C GLU A 41 10.38 -17.10 12.21
N ASN A 42 9.18 -16.67 12.62
CA ASN A 42 8.49 -17.19 13.80
C ASN A 42 7.65 -18.46 13.51
N GLY A 43 7.67 -18.99 12.28
CA GLY A 43 6.90 -20.17 11.90
C GLY A 43 5.38 -19.98 11.93
N GLN A 44 4.89 -18.74 11.77
CA GLN A 44 3.47 -18.44 11.72
C GLN A 44 2.87 -18.86 10.38
N SER A 45 1.80 -19.67 10.42
CA SER A 45 1.07 -20.12 9.23
C SER A 45 0.04 -19.11 8.72
N THR A 46 -0.46 -18.22 9.59
CA THR A 46 -1.46 -17.21 9.25
C THR A 46 -1.04 -15.84 9.76
N ILE A 47 -1.26 -14.81 8.94
CA ILE A 47 -0.92 -13.42 9.26
C ILE A 47 -2.08 -12.48 8.94
N ILE A 48 -2.28 -11.46 9.76
CA ILE A 48 -3.26 -10.39 9.55
C ILE A 48 -2.52 -9.09 9.22
N LEU A 49 -2.63 -8.65 7.97
CA LEU A 49 -1.94 -7.48 7.46
C LEU A 49 -2.84 -6.24 7.43
N LYS A 50 -2.27 -5.07 7.64
CA LYS A 50 -3.01 -3.81 7.48
C LYS A 50 -3.20 -3.46 6.00
N ARG A 51 -4.41 -3.11 5.57
CA ARG A 51 -4.70 -2.55 4.24
C ARG A 51 -4.17 -1.11 4.15
N TYR A 52 -3.62 -0.74 3.00
CA TYR A 52 -3.25 0.66 2.79
C TYR A 52 -4.51 1.53 2.60
N PRO A 53 -4.43 2.84 2.86
CA PRO A 53 -5.54 3.74 2.55
C PRO A 53 -5.78 3.81 1.04
N LYS A 54 -7.04 3.95 0.61
CA LYS A 54 -7.40 4.13 -0.79
C LYS A 54 -6.57 5.27 -1.43
N PRO A 55 -5.82 5.01 -2.51
CA PRO A 55 -5.07 6.03 -3.21
C PRO A 55 -5.94 7.21 -3.64
N LYS A 56 -5.44 8.43 -3.48
CA LYS A 56 -6.17 9.69 -3.72
C LYS A 56 -5.76 10.38 -5.02
N THR A 57 -4.63 10.01 -5.59
CA THR A 57 -4.05 10.65 -6.78
C THR A 57 -3.79 9.63 -7.88
N LEU A 58 -3.85 10.08 -9.14
CA LEU A 58 -3.52 9.25 -10.31
C LEU A 58 -2.04 8.86 -10.37
N PHE A 59 -1.18 9.53 -9.61
CA PHE A 59 0.27 9.29 -9.58
C PHE A 59 0.66 8.16 -8.63
N ASN A 60 -0.26 7.71 -7.77
CA ASN A 60 -0.01 6.59 -6.89
C ASN A 60 -0.12 5.29 -7.70
N ALA A 61 0.96 4.51 -7.75
CA ALA A 61 1.04 3.26 -8.51
C ALA A 61 -0.01 2.22 -8.07
N TYR A 62 -0.52 2.34 -6.85
CA TYR A 62 -1.56 1.45 -6.33
C TYR A 62 -2.99 1.85 -6.74
N ASN A 63 -3.15 3.00 -7.41
CA ASN A 63 -4.44 3.45 -7.88
C ASN A 63 -4.96 2.54 -9.00
N GLY A 64 -6.08 1.84 -8.74
CA GLY A 64 -6.68 0.90 -9.70
C GLY A 64 -6.04 -0.49 -9.74
N THR A 65 -5.08 -0.78 -8.87
CA THR A 65 -4.50 -2.12 -8.72
C THR A 65 -5.25 -2.93 -7.67
N SER A 66 -5.41 -4.24 -7.87
CA SER A 66 -5.87 -5.13 -6.81
C SER A 66 -4.93 -5.09 -5.61
N ASN A 67 -5.49 -5.22 -4.41
CA ASN A 67 -4.72 -5.31 -3.16
C ASN A 67 -5.44 -6.18 -2.14
N LEU A 68 -4.90 -6.22 -0.91
CA LEU A 68 -5.48 -6.94 0.21
C LEU A 68 -6.96 -6.57 0.35
N GLY A 69 -7.81 -7.58 0.18
CA GLY A 69 -9.25 -7.49 0.35
C GLY A 69 -9.68 -7.95 1.74
N GLU A 70 -10.97 -7.85 2.01
CA GLU A 70 -11.53 -8.04 3.37
C GLU A 70 -11.47 -9.47 3.87
N SER A 71 -11.59 -10.44 2.97
CA SER A 71 -11.56 -11.86 3.28
C SER A 71 -10.23 -12.50 2.90
N ARG A 72 -9.83 -13.56 3.62
CA ARG A 72 -8.74 -14.47 3.19
C ARG A 72 -8.96 -15.06 1.80
N ASP A 73 -10.22 -15.13 1.35
CA ASP A 73 -10.60 -15.72 0.07
C ASP A 73 -10.46 -14.78 -1.13
N GLU A 74 -10.18 -13.50 -0.86
CA GLU A 74 -9.90 -12.51 -1.89
C GLU A 74 -8.69 -12.92 -2.73
N TRP A 75 -8.78 -12.72 -4.04
CA TRP A 75 -7.80 -13.22 -5.00
C TRP A 75 -6.37 -12.78 -4.64
N PHE A 76 -6.22 -11.50 -4.27
CA PHE A 76 -4.92 -10.91 -3.98
C PHE A 76 -4.32 -11.44 -2.67
N ASN A 77 -5.15 -11.69 -1.65
CA ASN A 77 -4.71 -12.29 -0.39
C ASN A 77 -4.15 -13.70 -0.64
N ARG A 78 -4.87 -14.52 -1.43
CA ARG A 78 -4.41 -15.86 -1.82
C ARG A 78 -3.14 -15.82 -2.65
N TRP A 79 -3.08 -14.93 -3.63
CA TRP A 79 -1.88 -14.76 -4.46
C TRP A 79 -0.66 -14.37 -3.62
N MET A 80 -0.83 -13.40 -2.70
CA MET A 80 0.24 -12.94 -1.83
C MET A 80 0.69 -14.04 -0.85
N ALA A 81 -0.26 -14.82 -0.30
CA ALA A 81 0.03 -15.95 0.57
C ALA A 81 0.92 -16.98 -0.15
N VAL A 82 0.56 -17.37 -1.38
CA VAL A 82 1.36 -18.25 -2.22
C VAL A 82 2.73 -17.64 -2.55
N TYR A 83 2.79 -16.37 -2.94
CA TYR A 83 4.04 -15.69 -3.30
C TYR A 83 5.05 -15.69 -2.15
N PHE A 84 4.59 -15.48 -0.92
CA PHE A 84 5.47 -15.47 0.26
C PHE A 84 5.64 -16.83 0.93
N GLY A 85 4.88 -17.86 0.54
CA GLY A 85 4.90 -19.18 1.18
C GLY A 85 4.34 -19.14 2.60
N ILE A 86 3.21 -18.46 2.78
CA ILE A 86 2.41 -18.43 4.02
C ILE A 86 1.06 -19.10 3.72
N ASP A 87 0.49 -19.87 4.65
CA ASP A 87 -0.75 -20.62 4.38
C ASP A 87 -1.96 -19.70 4.18
N SER A 88 -2.06 -18.62 4.95
CA SER A 88 -3.18 -17.68 4.85
C SER A 88 -2.79 -16.23 5.19
N ILE A 89 -3.26 -15.29 4.36
CA ILE A 89 -3.18 -13.86 4.63
C ILE A 89 -4.60 -13.29 4.79
N GLU A 90 -4.85 -12.74 5.96
CA GLU A 90 -6.04 -11.94 6.25
C GLU A 90 -5.68 -10.46 6.27
N SER A 91 -6.69 -9.60 6.25
CA SER A 91 -6.44 -8.17 6.34
C SER A 91 -7.40 -7.42 7.24
N ARG A 92 -6.90 -6.30 7.78
CA ARG A 92 -7.64 -5.33 8.59
C ARG A 92 -7.50 -3.93 7.98
N GLU A 93 -8.39 -3.01 8.34
CA GLU A 93 -8.28 -1.59 7.97
C GLU A 93 -7.06 -0.88 8.58
#